data_AF-A0A3C1EHQ0-F1
#
_entry.id   AF-A0A3C1EHQ0-F1
#
_cell.length_a   1.000
_cell.length_b   1.000
_cell.length_c   1.000
_cell.angle_alpha   90.00
_cell.angle_beta   90.00
_cell.angle_gamma   90.00
#
_symmetry.space_group_name_H-M   'P 1'
#
loop_
_entity.id
_entity.type
_entity.pdbx_description
1 polymer ?
#
loop_
_entity_poly.entity_id
_entity_poly.type
_entity_poly.pdbx_seq_one_letter_code
_entity_poly.pdbx_strand_id
1 'polypeptide(L)' 'MEAVKANHPRSVYELARDVRRDVKKVSTELAILQELGLVELKKTETPRGYVRPPVAYDSIILDIAV' A
#
# COMPACT_ATOMS: atom_id res chain seq x y z
N MET A 1 -5.74 -3.74 2.81
CA MET A 1 -5.61 -3.22 1.43
C MET A 1 -6.79 -2.34 1.00
N GLU A 2 -8.00 -2.56 1.53
CA GLU A 2 -9.15 -1.67 1.31
C GLU A 2 -8.83 -0.20 1.58
N ALA A 3 -8.13 0.14 2.67
CA ALA A 3 -7.78 1.52 3.01
C ALA A 3 -6.94 2.26 1.95
N VAL A 4 -6.05 1.57 1.21
CA VAL A 4 -5.29 2.18 0.10
C VAL A 4 -6.20 2.53 -1.07
N LYS A 5 -7.19 1.65 -1.36
CA LYS A 5 -8.17 1.81 -2.44
C LYS A 5 -9.28 2.81 -2.06
N ALA A 6 -9.72 2.82 -0.81
CA ALA A 6 -10.85 3.62 -0.33
C ALA A 6 -10.46 5.05 0.04
N ASN A 7 -9.28 5.23 0.68
CA ASN A 7 -8.88 6.53 1.22
C ASN A 7 -7.89 7.28 0.32
N HIS A 8 -7.34 6.63 -0.71
CA HIS A 8 -6.33 7.19 -1.62
C HIS A 8 -5.22 7.98 -0.89
N PRO A 9 -4.56 7.38 0.11
CA PRO A 9 -3.60 8.08 0.95
C PRO A 9 -2.42 8.57 0.11
N ARG A 10 -2.00 9.82 0.33
CA ARG A 10 -0.92 10.45 -0.43
C ARG A 10 0.45 10.11 0.11
N SER A 11 0.55 9.40 1.22
CA SER A 11 1.81 8.91 1.75
C SER A 11 1.63 7.68 2.66
N VAL A 12 2.73 6.97 2.89
CA VAL A 12 2.76 5.84 3.85
C VAL A 12 2.36 6.29 5.26
N TYR A 13 2.72 7.51 5.65
CA TYR A 13 2.38 8.07 6.96
C TYR A 13 0.88 8.38 7.08
N GLU A 14 0.27 8.93 6.04
CA GLU A 14 -1.18 9.19 5.98
C GLU A 14 -1.95 7.87 6.06
N LEU A 15 -1.56 6.87 5.25
CA LEU A 15 -2.13 5.54 5.33
C LEU A 15 -2.03 4.97 6.75
N ALA A 16 -0.86 5.03 7.37
CA ALA A 16 -0.65 4.53 8.72
C ALA A 16 -1.53 5.23 9.77
N ARG A 17 -1.78 6.53 9.61
CA ARG A 17 -2.73 7.28 10.45
C ARG A 17 -4.16 6.83 10.22
N ASP A 18 -4.59 6.66 8.96
CA ASP A 18 -5.95 6.25 8.61
C ASP A 18 -6.28 4.87 9.16
N VAL A 19 -5.33 3.93 9.05
CA VAL A 19 -5.49 2.57 9.59
C VAL A 19 -5.10 2.44 11.06
N ARG A 20 -4.68 3.53 11.71
CA ARG A 20 -4.19 3.59 13.11
C ARG A 20 -3.14 2.51 13.43
N ARG A 21 -2.20 2.29 12.52
CA ARG A 21 -1.11 1.31 12.65
C ARG A 21 0.26 1.97 12.67
N ASP A 22 1.24 1.24 13.18
CA ASP A 22 2.64 1.68 13.17
C ASP A 22 3.18 1.84 11.73
N VAL A 23 3.85 2.96 11.47
CA VAL A 23 4.33 3.30 10.12
C VAL A 23 5.35 2.31 9.57
N LYS A 24 6.20 1.69 10.42
CA LYS A 24 7.17 0.68 9.97
C LYS A 24 6.45 -0.58 9.53
N LYS A 25 5.44 -1.03 10.27
CA LYS A 25 4.61 -2.19 9.89
C LYS A 25 3.90 -1.95 8.56
N VAL A 26 3.29 -0.77 8.40
CA VAL A 26 2.63 -0.38 7.13
C VAL A 26 3.64 -0.31 5.99
N SER A 27 4.85 0.18 6.25
CA SER A 27 5.92 0.24 5.24
C SER A 27 6.36 -1.16 4.78
N THR A 28 6.52 -2.10 5.71
CA THR A 28 6.83 -3.50 5.40
C THR A 28 5.72 -4.17 4.60
N GLU A 29 4.46 -3.99 5.00
CA GLU A 29 3.31 -4.52 4.25
C GLU A 29 3.27 -3.94 2.82
N LEU A 30 3.45 -2.63 2.65
CA LEU A 30 3.49 -1.99 1.34
C LEU A 30 4.67 -2.46 0.47
N ALA A 31 5.82 -2.80 1.06
CA ALA A 31 6.94 -3.35 0.31
C ALA A 31 6.59 -4.71 -0.32
N ILE A 32 5.98 -5.61 0.46
CA ILE A 32 5.50 -6.91 -0.03
C ILE A 32 4.48 -6.71 -1.17
N LEU A 33 3.53 -5.79 -0.98
CA LEU A 33 2.51 -5.52 -1.99
C LEU A 33 3.09 -4.88 -3.25
N GLN A 34 4.16 -4.09 -3.12
CA GLN A 34 4.88 -3.54 -4.25
C GLN A 34 5.60 -4.64 -5.03
N GLU A 35 6.25 -5.58 -4.34
CA GLU A 35 6.88 -6.75 -4.95
C GLU A 35 5.86 -7.60 -5.72
N LEU A 36 4.64 -7.71 -5.21
CA LEU A 36 3.52 -8.37 -5.88
C LEU A 36 2.88 -7.54 -7.01
N GLY A 37 3.34 -6.30 -7.24
CA GLY A 37 2.79 -5.39 -8.26
C GLY A 37 1.42 -4.79 -7.94
N LEU A 38 0.98 -4.87 -6.67
CA LEU A 38 -0.34 -4.42 -6.20
C LEU A 38 -0.37 -2.96 -5.73
N VAL A 39 0.80 -2.38 -5.40
CA VAL A 39 1.00 -0.97 -5.02
C VAL A 39 2.26 -0.42 -5.71
N GLU A 40 2.29 0.89 -5.97
CA GLU A 40 3.43 1.61 -6.54
C GLU A 40 3.77 2.72 -5.56
N LEU A 41 4.96 2.64 -4.95
CA LEU A 41 5.45 3.70 -4.08
C LEU A 41 6.33 4.64 -4.91
N LYS A 42 5.84 5.87 -5.14
CA LYS A 42 6.63 6.90 -5.81
C LYS A 42 7.36 7.73 -4.78
N LYS A 43 8.68 7.89 -4.93
CA LYS A 43 9.42 8.87 -4.12
C LYS A 43 8.94 10.27 -4.55
N THR A 44 8.41 11.03 -3.60
CA THR A 44 8.11 12.45 -3.82
C THR A 44 9.33 13.28 -3.40
N GLU A 45 9.33 14.57 -3.68
CA GLU A 45 10.37 15.49 -3.17
C GLU A 45 10.38 15.59 -1.63
N THR A 46 9.34 15.06 -0.97
CA THR A 46 9.34 14.85 0.48
C THR A 46 9.82 13.44 0.84
N PRO A 47 10.43 13.23 2.02
CA PRO A 47 10.93 11.92 2.46
C PRO A 47 9.87 10.81 2.50
N ARG A 48 8.59 11.17 2.40
CA ARG A 48 7.44 10.28 2.50
C ARG A 48 6.96 10.00 1.07
N GLY A 49 7.24 8.80 0.58
CA GLY A 49 6.77 8.37 -0.74
C GLY A 49 5.25 8.39 -0.85
N TYR A 50 4.74 8.62 -2.06
CA TYR A 50 3.33 8.58 -2.42
C TYR A 50 2.89 7.13 -2.66
N VAL A 51 1.73 6.76 -2.09
CA VAL A 51 1.13 5.45 -2.29
C VAL A 51 0.14 5.56 -3.43
N ARG A 52 0.50 5.02 -4.59
CA ARG A 52 -0.47 4.82 -5.67
C ARG A 52 -0.90 3.36 -5.64
N PRO A 53 -2.19 3.03 -5.77
CA PRO A 53 -2.59 1.70 -6.21
C PRO A 53 -2.43 1.65 -7.75
N PRO A 54 -1.39 1.02 -8.30
CA PRO A 54 -1.41 0.55 -9.66
C PRO A 54 -2.36 -0.66 -9.69
N VAL A 55 -2.98 -0.87 -10.84
CA VAL A 55 -3.76 -2.06 -11.17
C VAL A 55 -5.21 -2.04 -10.68
N ALA A 56 -6.10 -1.92 -11.67
CA ALA A 56 -7.55 -2.05 -11.58
C ALA A 56 -7.94 -3.53 -11.41
N TYR A 57 -7.50 -4.15 -10.31
CA TYR A 57 -8.04 -5.44 -9.93
C TYR A 57 -9.27 -5.23 -9.03
N ASP A 58 -10.35 -5.93 -9.38
CA ASP A 58 -11.57 -5.98 -8.57
C ASP A 58 -11.47 -7.05 -7.48
N SER A 59 -10.67 -8.10 -7.70
CA SER A 59 -10.45 -9.20 -6.75
C SER A 59 -9.07 -9.85 -6.92
N ILE A 60 -8.49 -10.33 -5.81
CA ILE A 60 -7.31 -11.21 -5.80
C ILE A 60 -7.78 -12.59 -5.36
N ILE A 61 -7.57 -13.61 -6.19
CA ILE A 61 -7.80 -15.02 -5.84
C ILE A 61 -6.45 -15.64 -5.57
N LEU A 62 -6.23 -16.10 -4.34
CA LEU A 62 -4.99 -16.76 -3.91
C LEU A 62 -5.32 -18.21 -3.60
N ASP A 63 -4.83 -19.12 -4.42
CA ASP A 63 -4.89 -20.56 -4.18
C ASP A 63 -3.53 -21.03 -3.66
N ILE A 64 -3.51 -21.66 -2.47
CA ILE A 64 -2.29 -22.14 -1.82
C ILE A 64 -2.42 -23.66 -1.69
N ALA A 65 -1.73 -24.39 -2.55
CA ALA A 65 -1.50 -25.82 -2.36
C ALA A 65 -0.23 -26.01 -1.52
N VAL A 66 -0.36 -26.69 -0.37
CA VAL A 66 0.73 -26.98 0.58
C VAL A 66 1.35 -28.33 0.25
#